data_AF-A0A7X9NQS6-F1
#
_entry.id   AF-A0A7X9NQS6-F1
#
_cell.length_a   1.000
_cell.length_b   1.000
_cell.length_c   1.000
_cell.angle_alpha   90.00
_cell.angle_beta   90.00
_cell.angle_gamma   90.00
#
_symmetry.space_group_name_H-M   'P 1'
#
loop_
_entity.id
_entity.type
_entity.pdbx_description
1 polymer ?
#
loop_
_entity_poly.entity_id
_entity_poly.type
_entity_poly.pdbx_seq_one_letter_code
_entity_poly.pdbx_strand_id
1 'polypeptide(L)'
;MTGGGNGMREVTFPTLTAFHPDMQRADKQQIVKILEETAELSVAANDYRKGEGSREHMADELADVLQTLANLVDAYQLTDDEITAAVERVTAHNRERGRYRPGERRMF
;
A
#
# COMPACT_ATOMS: atom_id res chain seq x y z
N MET A 1 13.04 -14.54 21.44
CA MET A 1 11.72 -15.07 21.81
C MET A 1 10.84 -13.92 22.26
N THR A 2 9.81 -13.57 21.49
CA THR A 2 8.51 -13.03 21.95
C THR A 2 7.55 -12.99 20.77
N GLY A 3 6.46 -13.74 20.86
CA GLY A 3 5.18 -13.40 20.23
C GLY A 3 4.88 -14.02 18.88
N GLY A 4 4.58 -15.33 18.88
CA GLY A 4 3.75 -15.92 17.83
C GLY A 4 2.37 -15.27 17.84
N GLY A 5 2.07 -14.47 16.83
CA GLY A 5 0.71 -14.04 16.53
C GLY A 5 0.04 -15.09 15.66
N ASN A 6 -0.63 -16.06 16.26
CA ASN A 6 -1.39 -17.11 15.55
C ASN A 6 -2.75 -16.59 15.01
N GLY A 7 -2.86 -15.26 14.82
CA GLY A 7 -4.08 -14.56 14.41
C GLY A 7 -3.82 -13.66 13.20
N MET A 8 -4.88 -13.34 12.47
CA MET A 8 -4.81 -12.38 11.37
C MET A 8 -4.29 -11.04 11.90
N ARG A 9 -3.17 -10.56 11.34
CA ARG A 9 -2.67 -9.22 11.63
C ARG A 9 -3.41 -8.22 10.77
N GLU A 10 -4.13 -7.31 11.40
CA GLU A 10 -4.63 -6.11 10.75
C GLU A 10 -3.51 -5.08 10.59
N VAL A 11 -3.51 -4.38 9.46
CA VAL A 11 -2.57 -3.31 9.15
C VAL A 11 -3.40 -2.08 8.79
N THR A 12 -3.19 -1.01 9.53
CA THR A 12 -3.80 0.29 9.27
C THR A 12 -2.72 1.23 8.74
N PHE A 13 -3.04 1.94 7.66
CA PHE A 13 -2.19 3.01 7.14
C PHE A 13 -2.56 4.34 7.81
N PRO A 14 -1.60 5.28 7.96
CA PRO A 14 -1.90 6.61 8.47
C PRO A 14 -2.86 7.36 7.55
N THR A 15 -3.59 8.34 8.10
CA THR A 15 -4.38 9.28 7.31
C THR A 15 -3.44 10.17 6.49
N LEU A 16 -3.78 10.35 5.21
CA LEU A 16 -3.01 11.17 4.27
C LEU A 16 -3.86 12.34 3.80
N THR A 17 -3.19 13.45 3.51
CA THR A 17 -3.83 14.62 2.90
C THR A 17 -3.53 14.60 1.41
N ALA A 18 -4.56 14.66 0.58
CA ALA A 18 -4.37 14.78 -0.85
C ALA A 18 -3.68 16.10 -1.20
N PHE A 19 -2.92 16.11 -2.29
CA PHE A 19 -2.28 17.34 -2.77
C PHE A 19 -3.32 18.39 -3.18
N HIS A 20 -2.89 19.63 -3.38
CA HIS A 20 -3.75 20.63 -4.00
C HIS A 20 -4.23 20.13 -5.39
N PRO A 21 -5.48 20.40 -5.82
CA PRO A 21 -6.00 19.92 -7.10
C PRO A 21 -5.12 20.24 -8.32
N ASP A 22 -4.47 21.41 -8.34
CA ASP A 22 -3.53 21.81 -9.42
C ASP A 22 -2.28 20.91 -9.53
N MET A 23 -1.99 20.10 -8.52
CA MET A 23 -0.89 19.12 -8.48
C MET A 23 -1.37 17.71 -8.84
N GLN A 24 -2.66 17.52 -9.07
CA GLN A 24 -3.28 16.24 -9.41
C GLN A 24 -3.77 16.23 -10.86
N ARG A 25 -3.95 15.03 -11.43
CA ARG A 25 -4.49 14.86 -12.78
C ARG A 25 -5.52 13.76 -12.81
N ALA A 26 -6.73 13.99 -13.31
CA ALA A 26 -7.72 12.92 -13.50
C ALA A 26 -7.49 12.18 -14.84
N ASP A 27 -6.24 11.85 -15.16
CA ASP A 27 -5.85 11.22 -16.42
C ASP A 27 -4.81 10.11 -16.21
N LYS A 28 -4.31 9.56 -17.33
CA LYS A 28 -3.32 8.49 -17.34
C LYS A 28 -2.07 8.82 -16.49
N GLN A 29 -1.70 10.08 -16.34
CA GLN A 29 -0.50 10.48 -15.59
C GLN A 29 -0.62 10.15 -14.11
N GLN A 30 -1.81 10.24 -13.52
CA GLN A 30 -2.01 9.87 -12.12
C GLN A 30 -1.79 8.37 -11.89
N ILE A 31 -2.17 7.54 -12.86
CA ILE A 31 -1.90 6.10 -12.82
C ILE A 31 -0.41 5.82 -13.03
N VAL A 32 0.26 6.57 -13.92
CA VAL A 32 1.71 6.44 -14.12
C VAL A 32 2.46 6.75 -12.84
N LYS A 33 2.03 7.74 -12.06
CA LYS A 33 2.65 8.05 -10.78
C LYS A 33 2.64 6.88 -9.79
N ILE A 34 1.54 6.14 -9.70
CA ILE A 34 1.48 4.95 -8.85
C ILE A 34 2.52 3.91 -9.27
N LEU A 35 2.75 3.75 -10.59
CA LEU A 35 3.77 2.83 -11.11
C LEU A 35 5.19 3.29 -10.81
N GLU A 36 5.46 4.60 -10.92
CA GLU A 36 6.77 5.20 -10.59
C GLU A 36 7.12 4.96 -9.12
N GLU A 37 6.28 5.40 -8.18
CA GLU A 37 6.59 5.25 -6.74
C GLU A 37 6.63 3.77 -6.32
N THR A 38 5.83 2.90 -6.96
CA THR A 38 5.91 1.45 -6.71
C THR A 38 7.23 0.86 -7.20
N ALA A 39 7.79 1.37 -8.30
CA ALA A 39 9.09 0.95 -8.79
C ALA A 39 10.21 1.41 -7.85
N GLU A 40 10.13 2.64 -7.33
CA GLU A 40 11.08 3.20 -6.36
C GLU A 40 11.05 2.40 -5.04
N LEU A 41 9.85 2.12 -4.50
CA LEU A 41 9.67 1.21 -3.37
C LEU A 41 10.28 -0.18 -3.63
N SER A 42 10.12 -0.72 -4.83
CA SER A 42 10.71 -2.02 -5.17
C SER A 42 12.25 -1.99 -5.13
N VAL A 43 12.87 -0.89 -5.54
CA VAL A 43 14.32 -0.72 -5.47
C VAL A 43 14.75 -0.60 -4.00
N ALA A 44 14.16 0.32 -3.24
CA ALA A 44 14.50 0.54 -1.83
C ALA A 44 14.30 -0.71 -0.97
N ALA A 45 13.23 -1.48 -1.19
CA ALA A 45 12.99 -2.74 -0.50
C ALA A 45 14.04 -3.81 -0.84
N ASN A 46 14.48 -3.87 -2.09
CA ASN A 46 15.50 -4.82 -2.53
C ASN A 46 16.89 -4.44 -1.98
N ASP A 47 17.22 -3.16 -1.93
CA ASP A 47 18.49 -2.68 -1.39
C ASP A 47 18.54 -2.91 0.12
N TYR A 48 17.45 -2.62 0.85
CA TYR A 48 17.33 -2.98 2.26
C TYR A 48 17.50 -4.50 2.47
N ARG A 49 16.87 -5.33 1.63
CA ARG A 49 17.00 -6.81 1.70
C ARG A 49 18.44 -7.29 1.49
N LYS A 50 19.23 -6.62 0.66
CA LYS A 50 20.65 -6.93 0.42
C LYS A 50 21.60 -6.35 1.48
N GLY A 51 21.10 -5.50 2.38
CA GLY A 51 21.93 -4.75 3.32
C GLY A 51 22.63 -3.54 2.70
N GLU A 52 22.19 -3.11 1.52
CA GLU A 52 22.72 -1.96 0.77
C GLU A 52 21.90 -0.67 1.00
N GLY A 53 20.71 -0.78 1.62
CA GLY A 53 19.80 0.33 1.92
C GLY A 53 19.37 0.39 3.38
N SER A 54 18.54 1.38 3.71
CA SER A 54 17.99 1.56 5.06
C SER A 54 16.51 1.20 5.13
N ARG A 55 16.07 0.76 6.32
CA ARG A 55 14.64 0.52 6.60
C ARG A 55 13.83 1.81 6.53
N GLU A 56 14.46 2.94 6.85
CA GLU A 56 13.87 4.28 6.80
C GLU A 56 13.56 4.67 5.36
N HIS A 57 14.54 4.57 4.45
CA HIS A 57 14.33 4.87 3.03
C HIS A 57 13.24 3.99 2.41
N MET A 58 13.24 2.68 2.68
CA MET A 58 12.14 1.79 2.24
C MET A 58 10.77 2.22 2.80
N ALA A 59 10.72 2.80 4.01
CA ALA A 59 9.48 3.30 4.59
C ALA A 59 9.04 4.62 3.96
N ASP A 60 9.97 5.49 3.58
CA ASP A 60 9.70 6.74 2.86
C ASP A 60 9.10 6.43 1.49
N GLU A 61 9.71 5.53 0.72
CA GLU A 61 9.16 5.11 -0.58
C GLU A 61 7.77 4.45 -0.46
N LEU A 62 7.51 3.75 0.65
CA LEU A 62 6.16 3.23 0.92
C LEU A 62 5.17 4.37 1.18
N ALA A 63 5.60 5.43 1.87
CA ALA A 63 4.77 6.61 2.09
C ALA A 63 4.46 7.33 0.77
N ASP A 64 5.41 7.41 -0.16
CA ASP A 64 5.19 7.98 -1.50
C ASP A 64 4.17 7.18 -2.32
N VAL A 65 4.24 5.84 -2.29
CA VAL A 65 3.18 4.99 -2.86
C VAL A 65 1.83 5.31 -2.24
N LEU A 66 1.72 5.37 -0.91
CA LEU A 66 0.44 5.68 -0.26
C LEU A 66 -0.07 7.08 -0.63
N GLN A 67 0.82 8.07 -0.76
CA GLN A 67 0.46 9.43 -1.18
C GLN A 67 -0.11 9.44 -2.60
N THR A 68 0.43 8.66 -3.53
CA THR A 68 -0.15 8.55 -4.89
C THR A 68 -1.54 7.94 -4.89
N LEU A 69 -1.82 7.00 -3.97
CA LEU A 69 -3.16 6.44 -3.79
C LEU A 69 -4.13 7.46 -3.20
N ALA A 70 -3.70 8.25 -2.21
CA ALA A 70 -4.52 9.34 -1.67
C ALA A 70 -4.89 10.38 -2.75
N ASN A 71 -3.91 10.76 -3.57
CA ASN A 71 -4.13 11.66 -4.70
C ASN A 71 -5.02 11.03 -5.79
N LEU A 72 -4.97 9.71 -6.00
CA LEU A 72 -5.87 9.03 -6.93
C LEU A 72 -7.33 9.08 -6.43
N VAL A 73 -7.54 8.82 -5.14
CA VAL A 73 -8.86 8.87 -4.51
C VAL A 73 -9.48 10.25 -4.72
N ASP A 74 -8.74 11.31 -4.43
CA ASP A 74 -9.21 12.69 -4.59
C ASP A 74 -9.42 13.07 -6.07
N ALA A 75 -8.45 12.77 -6.95
CA ALA A 75 -8.53 13.09 -8.38
C ALA A 75 -9.74 12.46 -9.08
N TYR A 76 -10.17 11.27 -8.63
CA TYR A 76 -11.33 10.55 -9.16
C TYR A 76 -12.59 10.72 -8.31
N GLN A 77 -12.52 11.50 -7.22
CA GLN A 77 -13.62 11.74 -6.28
C GLN A 77 -14.23 10.44 -5.74
N LEU A 78 -13.39 9.43 -5.49
CA LEU A 78 -13.82 8.17 -4.90
C LEU A 78 -14.24 8.42 -3.46
N THR A 79 -15.43 7.96 -3.10
CA THR A 79 -15.96 8.13 -1.75
C THR A 79 -15.44 7.06 -0.79
N ASP A 80 -15.43 7.38 0.51
CA ASP A 80 -15.08 6.41 1.56
C ASP A 80 -15.99 5.17 1.51
N ASP A 81 -17.27 5.34 1.18
CA ASP A 81 -18.24 4.23 1.05
C ASP A 81 -17.89 3.31 -0.13
N GLU A 82 -17.52 3.87 -1.29
CA GLU A 82 -17.11 3.09 -2.46
C GLU A 82 -15.83 2.30 -2.20
N ILE A 83 -14.84 2.94 -1.57
CA ILE A 83 -13.57 2.31 -1.20
C ILE A 83 -13.80 1.21 -0.16
N THR A 84 -14.59 1.50 0.88
CA THR A 84 -14.94 0.53 1.94
C THR A 84 -15.62 -0.70 1.34
N ALA A 85 -16.64 -0.50 0.49
CA ALA A 85 -17.32 -1.60 -0.18
C ALA A 85 -16.38 -2.39 -1.11
N ALA A 86 -15.43 -1.74 -1.79
CA ALA A 86 -14.44 -2.41 -2.61
C ALA A 86 -13.47 -3.27 -1.77
N VAL A 87 -12.99 -2.75 -0.63
CA VAL A 87 -12.15 -3.47 0.32
C VAL A 87 -12.87 -4.67 0.92
N GLU A 88 -14.15 -4.55 1.28
CA GLU A 88 -14.97 -5.65 1.76
C GLU A 88 -15.09 -6.78 0.72
N ARG A 89 -15.39 -6.43 -0.54
CA ARG A 89 -15.47 -7.41 -1.63
C ARG A 89 -14.15 -8.15 -1.82
N VAL A 90 -13.02 -7.44 -1.89
CA VAL A 90 -11.68 -8.04 -2.03
C VAL A 90 -11.36 -8.93 -0.82
N THR A 91 -11.72 -8.49 0.38
CA THR A 91 -11.50 -9.27 1.61
C THR A 91 -12.30 -10.57 1.61
N ALA A 92 -13.58 -10.54 1.21
CA ALA A 92 -14.40 -11.75 1.07
C ALA A 92 -13.77 -12.74 0.08
N HIS A 93 -13.37 -12.27 -1.11
CA HIS A 93 -12.73 -13.10 -2.13
C HIS A 93 -11.39 -13.70 -1.63
N ASN A 94 -10.60 -12.93 -0.89
CA ASN A 94 -9.33 -13.42 -0.34
C ASN A 94 -9.54 -14.43 0.81
N ARG A 95 -10.63 -14.33 1.58
CA ARG A 95 -11.05 -15.33 2.58
C ARG A 95 -11.43 -16.65 1.91
N GLU A 96 -12.24 -16.60 0.85
CA GLU A 96 -12.60 -17.79 0.06
C GLU A 96 -11.37 -18.48 -0.53
N ARG A 97 -10.35 -17.70 -0.94
CA ARG A 97 -9.06 -18.21 -1.42
C ARG A 97 -8.11 -18.68 -0.32
N GLY A 98 -8.52 -18.63 0.96
CA GLY A 98 -7.70 -19.06 2.09
C GLY A 98 -6.45 -18.21 2.35
N ARG A 99 -6.41 -16.95 1.89
CA ARG A 99 -5.22 -16.08 1.97
C ARG A 99 -4.94 -15.54 3.38
N TYR A 100 -5.92 -15.57 4.28
CA TYR A 100 -5.80 -15.08 5.67
C TYR A 100 -5.56 -16.20 6.71
N ARG A 101 -5.01 -17.33 6.28
CA ARG A 101 -4.69 -18.44 7.18
C ARG A 101 -3.53 -18.09 8.13
N PRO A 102 -3.55 -18.56 9.39
CA PRO A 102 -2.39 -18.49 10.28
C PRO A 102 -1.18 -19.24 9.68
N GLY A 103 0.02 -18.80 10.04
CA GLY A 103 1.26 -19.45 9.62
C GLY A 103 2.46 -18.52 9.69
N GLU A 104 3.65 -19.09 9.62
CA GLU A 104 4.89 -18.32 9.57
C GLU A 104 5.03 -17.61 8.22
N ARG A 105 5.69 -16.44 8.26
CA ARG A 105 6.10 -15.77 7.04
C ARG A 105 7.03 -16.69 6.26
N ARG A 106 6.70 -16.98 5.01
CA ARG A 106 7.60 -17.70 4.11
C ARG A 106 8.88 -16.88 3.95
N MET A 107 10.02 -17.46 4.31
CA MET A 107 11.32 -16.93 3.92
C MET A 107 11.59 -17.38 2.48
N PHE A 108 12.16 -16.49 1.67
CA PHE A 108 12.54 -16.78 0.29
C PHE A 108 13.82 -17.60 0.24
#